data_AF-A0A4D5RW25-F1
#
_entry.id   AF-A0A4D5RW25-F1
#
_cell.length_a   1.000
_cell.length_b   1.000
_cell.length_c   1.000
_cell.angle_alpha   90.00
_cell.angle_beta   90.00
_cell.angle_gamma   90.00
#
_symmetry.space_group_name_H-M   'P 1'
#
loop_
_entity.id
_entity.type
_entity.pdbx_description
1 polymer ?
#
loop_
_entity_poly.entity_id
_entity_poly.type
_entity_poly.pdbx_seq_one_letter_code
_entity_poly.pdbx_strand_id
1 'polypeptide(L)'
;MIILAGVFLTFVSFSYLQKNCQFGKCNSCNEKIKKEEMTTHEDICEEKKIPCCYHIYGCNEEDKRKNINYHEAHDSHALLFLPKIQELQERIRQLEPPIRAILKRF
;
A
#
# COMPACT_ATOMS: atom_id res chain seq x y z
N MET A 1 -14.21 -33.78 52.95
CA MET A 1 -14.07 -32.38 52.49
C MET A 1 -12.77 -32.28 51.69
N ILE A 2 -12.74 -31.39 50.70
CA ILE A 2 -11.56 -30.98 49.87
C ILE A 2 -11.26 -31.87 48.65
N ILE A 3 -12.19 -31.94 47.68
CA ILE A 3 -11.84 -32.11 46.25
C ILE A 3 -12.83 -31.27 45.42
N LEU A 4 -12.83 -29.95 45.59
CA LEU A 4 -13.66 -29.05 44.76
C LEU A 4 -12.90 -27.86 44.15
N ALA A 5 -11.60 -27.70 44.43
CA ALA A 5 -10.83 -26.56 43.91
C ALA A 5 -10.10 -26.85 42.58
N GLY A 6 -9.82 -28.12 42.25
CA GLY A 6 -8.98 -28.48 41.09
C GLY A 6 -9.71 -28.53 39.74
N VAL A 7 -11.02 -28.78 39.74
CA VAL A 7 -11.80 -28.98 38.50
C VAL A 7 -12.33 -27.65 37.94
N PHE A 8 -12.45 -26.62 38.78
CA PHE A 8 -12.95 -25.31 38.35
C PHE A 8 -11.89 -24.49 37.60
N LEU A 9 -10.60 -24.66 37.90
CA LEU A 9 -9.52 -23.91 37.26
C LEU A 9 -9.18 -24.42 35.84
N THR A 10 -9.39 -25.70 35.55
CA THR A 10 -9.13 -26.25 34.21
C THR A 10 -10.22 -25.87 33.20
N PHE A 11 -11.47 -25.68 33.66
CA PHE A 11 -12.57 -25.25 32.80
C PHE A 11 -12.42 -23.79 32.35
N VAL A 12 -11.94 -22.89 33.21
CA VAL A 12 -11.75 -21.48 32.86
C VAL A 12 -10.62 -21.29 31.83
N SER A 13 -9.59 -22.14 31.84
CA SER A 13 -8.47 -22.04 30.87
C SER A 13 -8.79 -22.57 29.47
N PHE A 14 -9.68 -23.55 29.31
CA PHE A 14 -10.05 -24.06 27.98
C PHE A 14 -11.01 -23.12 27.24
N SER A 15 -11.90 -22.44 27.97
CA SER A 15 -12.86 -21.48 27.42
C SER A 15 -12.22 -20.15 26.98
N TYR A 16 -11.06 -19.77 27.52
CA TYR A 16 -10.39 -18.51 27.19
C TYR A 16 -9.56 -18.57 25.89
N LEU A 17 -9.15 -19.76 25.47
CA LEU A 17 -8.45 -20.02 24.20
C LEU A 17 -9.41 -20.29 23.04
N GLN A 18 -10.69 -20.54 23.31
CA GLN A 18 -11.76 -20.54 22.33
C GLN A 18 -12.22 -19.10 22.02
N LYS A 19 -11.26 -18.20 21.78
CA LYS A 19 -11.56 -17.00 20.98
C LYS A 19 -12.05 -17.55 19.66
N ASN A 20 -13.34 -17.38 19.38
CA ASN A 20 -13.97 -17.78 18.13
C ASN A 20 -13.08 -17.37 16.96
N CYS A 21 -12.33 -18.33 16.39
CA CYS A 21 -11.49 -18.09 15.22
C CYS A 21 -12.43 -17.80 14.06
N GLN A 22 -12.83 -16.55 13.91
CA GLN A 22 -13.67 -16.12 12.82
C GLN A 22 -12.78 -16.04 11.58
N PHE A 23 -13.20 -16.71 10.51
CA PHE A 23 -12.54 -16.63 9.22
C PHE A 23 -13.39 -15.80 8.26
N GLY A 24 -12.73 -15.06 7.39
CA GLY A 24 -13.31 -14.42 6.21
C GLY A 24 -12.72 -15.01 4.94
N LYS A 25 -13.31 -14.69 3.80
CA LYS A 25 -12.78 -15.04 2.48
C LYS A 25 -12.21 -13.77 1.84
N CYS A 26 -10.97 -13.82 1.36
CA CYS A 26 -10.40 -12.70 0.61
C CYS A 26 -11.12 -12.55 -0.74
N ASN A 27 -11.51 -11.33 -1.10
CA ASN A 27 -12.20 -11.07 -2.37
C ASN A 27 -11.30 -11.23 -3.60
N SER A 28 -9.99 -11.10 -3.43
CA SER A 28 -9.02 -11.13 -4.53
C SER A 28 -8.52 -12.55 -4.81
N CYS A 29 -7.97 -13.25 -3.81
CA CYS A 29 -7.42 -14.60 -3.98
C CYS A 29 -8.39 -15.72 -3.58
N ASN A 30 -9.57 -15.41 -3.04
CA ASN A 30 -10.56 -16.38 -2.57
C ASN A 30 -10.11 -17.29 -1.40
N GLU A 31 -8.93 -17.05 -0.82
CA GLU A 31 -8.43 -17.81 0.33
C GLU A 31 -9.21 -17.51 1.61
N LYS A 32 -9.26 -18.51 2.48
CA LYS A 32 -9.87 -18.41 3.80
C LYS A 32 -8.83 -17.89 4.79
N ILE A 33 -9.00 -16.66 5.23
CA ILE A 33 -8.06 -15.94 6.12
C ILE A 33 -8.74 -15.70 7.47
N LYS A 34 -8.00 -15.69 8.58
CA LYS A 34 -8.58 -15.27 9.86
C LYS A 34 -9.00 -13.81 9.76
N LYS A 35 -10.14 -13.44 10.34
CA LYS A 35 -10.62 -12.05 10.28
C LYS A 35 -9.61 -11.05 10.84
N GLU A 36 -8.88 -11.42 11.89
CA GLU A 36 -7.82 -10.58 12.49
C GLU A 36 -6.60 -10.38 11.57
N GLU A 37 -6.39 -11.29 10.61
CA GLU A 37 -5.29 -11.25 9.63
C GLU A 37 -5.75 -10.68 8.27
N MET A 38 -7.03 -10.32 8.10
CA MET A 38 -7.56 -9.92 6.79
C MET A 38 -6.94 -8.62 6.29
N THR A 39 -6.76 -7.62 7.15
CA THR A 39 -6.16 -6.34 6.76
C THR A 39 -4.72 -6.53 6.29
N THR A 40 -3.91 -7.27 7.05
CA THR A 40 -2.51 -7.54 6.68
C THR A 40 -2.42 -8.40 5.43
N HIS A 41 -3.33 -9.36 5.25
CA HIS A 41 -3.44 -10.13 4.01
C HIS A 41 -3.76 -9.23 2.82
N GLU A 42 -4.74 -8.33 2.92
CA GLU A 42 -5.10 -7.42 1.82
C GLU A 42 -3.94 -6.49 1.42
N ASP A 43 -3.02 -6.18 2.32
CA ASP A 43 -1.83 -5.38 2.01
C ASP A 43 -0.81 -6.17 1.18
N ILE A 44 -0.72 -7.49 1.35
CA ILE A 44 0.28 -8.34 0.67
C ILE A 44 -0.31 -9.28 -0.40
N CYS A 45 -1.63 -9.34 -0.54
CA CYS A 45 -2.32 -10.26 -1.44
C CYS A 45 -1.85 -10.05 -2.89
N GLU A 46 -1.23 -11.08 -3.47
CA GLU A 46 -0.69 -11.05 -4.84
C GLU A 46 -1.76 -10.92 -5.92
N GLU A 47 -2.97 -11.41 -5.63
CA GLU A 47 -4.13 -11.35 -6.54
C GLU A 47 -4.89 -10.03 -6.44
N LYS A 48 -4.59 -9.18 -5.45
CA LYS A 48 -5.23 -7.87 -5.31
C LYS A 48 -4.78 -6.97 -6.46
N LYS A 49 -5.74 -6.37 -7.16
CA LYS A 49 -5.46 -5.30 -8.11
C LYS A 49 -4.94 -4.08 -7.38
N ILE A 50 -3.81 -3.56 -7.84
CA ILE A 50 -3.19 -2.34 -7.33
C ILE A 50 -2.86 -1.40 -8.49
N PRO A 51 -2.91 -0.08 -8.26
CA PRO A 51 -2.50 0.87 -9.26
C PRO A 51 -1.00 0.84 -9.49
N CYS A 52 -0.59 1.21 -10.71
CA CYS A 52 0.81 1.49 -11.04
C CYS A 52 1.41 2.52 -10.08
N CYS A 53 2.70 2.39 -9.74
CA CYS A 53 3.40 3.36 -8.89
C CYS A 53 3.43 4.78 -9.48
N TYR A 54 3.27 4.94 -10.81
CA TYR A 54 3.14 6.23 -11.48
C TYR A 54 1.71 6.78 -11.53
N HIS A 55 0.77 6.19 -10.78
CA HIS A 55 -0.61 6.68 -10.72
C HIS A 55 -0.72 8.16 -10.31
N ILE A 56 0.13 8.59 -9.37
CA ILE A 56 0.20 9.98 -8.94
C ILE A 56 0.63 10.95 -10.05
N TYR A 57 1.22 10.45 -11.14
CA TYR A 57 1.64 11.21 -12.31
C TYR A 57 0.69 11.04 -13.50
N GLY A 58 -0.41 10.30 -13.33
CA GLY A 58 -1.46 10.15 -14.35
C GLY A 58 -1.51 8.80 -15.06
N CYS A 59 -0.76 7.79 -14.59
CA CYS A 59 -0.97 6.42 -15.07
C CYS A 59 -2.26 5.83 -14.47
N ASN A 60 -3.17 5.32 -15.30
CA ASN A 60 -4.43 4.73 -14.86
C ASN A 60 -4.42 3.19 -14.91
N GLU A 61 -3.27 2.59 -15.20
CA GLU A 61 -3.15 1.15 -15.27
C GLU A 61 -3.19 0.53 -13.87
N GLU A 62 -3.96 -0.55 -13.77
CA GLU A 62 -4.07 -1.38 -12.57
C GLU A 62 -3.94 -2.85 -12.98
N ASP A 63 -3.19 -3.61 -12.20
CA ASP A 63 -3.08 -5.05 -12.38
C ASP A 63 -2.91 -5.72 -11.02
N LYS A 64 -2.98 -7.05 -10.99
CA LYS A 64 -2.64 -7.86 -9.83
C LYS A 64 -1.26 -7.49 -9.34
N ARG A 65 -1.07 -7.42 -8.02
CA ARG A 65 0.21 -7.08 -7.39
C ARG A 65 1.38 -7.92 -7.92
N LYS A 66 1.17 -9.21 -8.20
CA LYS A 66 2.21 -10.07 -8.79
C LYS A 66 2.61 -9.72 -10.22
N ASN A 67 1.77 -9.00 -10.95
CA ASN A 67 1.94 -8.68 -12.37
C ASN A 67 2.30 -7.20 -12.62
N ILE A 68 1.93 -6.28 -11.73
CA ILE A 68 2.09 -4.82 -11.99
C ILE A 68 3.53 -4.43 -12.32
N ASN A 69 4.52 -5.11 -11.73
CA ASN A 69 5.93 -4.87 -11.99
C ASN A 69 6.31 -5.07 -13.47
N TYR A 70 5.55 -5.91 -14.20
CA TYR A 70 5.75 -6.06 -15.64
C TYR A 70 5.41 -4.76 -16.38
N HIS A 71 4.22 -4.20 -16.12
CA HIS A 71 3.84 -2.89 -16.65
C HIS A 71 4.86 -1.81 -16.27
N GLU A 72 5.24 -1.74 -14.99
CA GLU A 72 6.18 -0.71 -14.50
C GLU A 72 7.59 -0.81 -15.11
N ALA A 73 8.00 -2.01 -15.54
CA ALA A 73 9.31 -2.24 -16.15
C ALA A 73 9.32 -2.10 -17.68
N HIS A 74 8.19 -2.32 -18.35
CA HIS A 74 8.13 -2.41 -19.82
C HIS A 74 7.44 -1.21 -20.47
N ASP A 75 6.53 -0.55 -19.76
CA ASP A 75 5.84 0.62 -20.28
C ASP A 75 6.61 1.90 -19.91
N SER A 76 6.70 2.83 -20.86
CA SER A 76 7.40 4.09 -20.62
C SER A 76 6.48 5.14 -19.98
N HIS A 77 6.79 5.51 -18.74
CA HIS A 77 6.11 6.62 -18.03
C HIS A 77 6.77 7.98 -18.24
N ALA A 78 7.82 8.08 -19.07
CA ALA A 78 8.59 9.30 -19.26
C ALA A 78 7.73 10.51 -19.68
N LEU A 79 6.70 10.27 -20.50
CA LEU A 79 5.80 11.32 -20.99
C LEU A 79 4.93 11.94 -19.89
N LEU A 80 4.67 11.21 -18.80
CA LEU A 80 3.89 11.72 -17.65
C LEU A 80 4.58 12.89 -16.96
N PHE A 81 5.90 12.99 -17.08
CA PHE A 81 6.68 14.06 -16.45
C PHE A 81 6.77 15.33 -17.29
N LEU A 82 6.42 15.29 -18.59
CA LEU A 82 6.56 16.43 -19.49
C LEU A 82 5.86 17.71 -19.00
N PRO A 83 4.60 17.67 -18.52
CA PRO A 83 3.95 18.87 -18.03
C PRO A 83 4.70 19.50 -16.86
N LYS A 84 5.21 18.67 -15.94
CA LYS A 84 5.96 19.17 -14.78
C LYS A 84 7.32 19.74 -15.16
N ILE A 85 8.00 19.10 -16.11
CA ILE A 85 9.27 19.58 -16.66
C ILE A 85 9.07 20.95 -17.32
N GLN A 86 8.01 21.12 -18.11
CA GLN A 86 7.69 22.40 -18.75
C GLN A 86 7.38 23.51 -17.72
N GLU A 87 6.59 23.21 -16.70
CA GLU A 87 6.32 24.15 -15.59
C GLU A 87 7.63 24.61 -14.91
N LEU A 88 8.53 23.67 -14.62
CA LEU A 88 9.80 23.97 -13.97
C LEU A 88 10.73 24.78 -14.87
N GLN A 89 10.80 24.46 -16.16
CA GLN A 89 11.58 25.21 -17.15
C GLN A 89 11.09 26.67 -17.23
N GLU A 90 9.78 26.89 -17.23
CA GLU A 90 9.22 28.23 -17.26
C GLU A 90 9.55 29.02 -15.98
N ARG A 91 9.44 28.38 -14.81
CA ARG A 91 9.83 29.01 -13.54
C ARG A 91 11.31 29.39 -13.51
N ILE A 92 12.19 28.53 -14.01
CA ILE A 92 13.63 28.83 -14.13
C ILE A 92 13.84 30.03 -15.04
N ARG A 93 13.21 30.05 -16.22
CA ARG A 93 13.30 31.16 -17.18
C ARG A 93 12.89 32.51 -16.58
N GLN A 94 11.88 32.51 -15.70
CA GLN A 94 11.41 33.72 -15.02
C GLN A 94 12.34 34.17 -13.88
N LEU A 95 12.95 33.22 -13.15
CA LEU A 95 13.76 33.50 -11.98
C LEU A 95 15.24 33.80 -12.29
N GLU A 96 15.76 33.27 -13.39
CA GLU A 96 17.18 33.43 -13.73
C GLU A 96 17.60 34.89 -13.96
N PRO A 97 16.86 35.73 -14.72
CA PRO A 97 17.25 37.13 -14.92
C PRO A 97 17.33 37.97 -13.64
N PRO A 98 16.33 38.00 -12.74
CA PRO A 98 16.41 38.81 -11.52
C PRO A 98 17.51 38.33 -10.57
N ILE A 99 17.74 37.01 -10.45
CA ILE A 99 18.85 36.47 -9.65
C ILE A 99 20.20 36.96 -10.21
N ARG A 100 20.38 36.87 -11.53
CA ARG A 100 21.60 37.35 -12.20
C ARG A 100 21.81 38.86 -12.00
N ALA A 101 20.74 39.65 -12.00
CA ALA A 101 20.81 41.09 -11.75
C ALA A 101 21.25 41.42 -10.31
N ILE A 102 20.79 40.65 -9.32
CA ILE A 102 21.20 40.80 -7.91
C ILE A 102 22.68 40.46 -7.74
N LEU A 103 23.13 39.35 -8.34
CA LEU A 103 24.54 38.91 -8.21
C LEU A 103 25.53 39.91 -8.79
N LYS A 104 25.15 40.71 -9.80
CA LYS A 104 26.00 41.76 -10.38
C LYS A 104 26.10 43.04 -9.54
N ARG A 105 25.32 43.17 -8.46
CA ARG A 105 25.32 44.34 -7.57
C ARG A 105 26.28 44.20 -6.39
N PHE A 106 26.87 43.02 -6.23
CA PHE A 106 27.95 42.73 -5.29
C PHE A 106 29.26 42.55 -6.06
#